data_AF-A0A843CSA4-F1
#
_entry.id   AF-A0A843CSA4-F1
#
_cell.length_a   1.000
_cell.length_b   1.000
_cell.length_c   1.000
_cell.angle_alpha   90.00
_cell.angle_beta   90.00
_cell.angle_gamma   90.00
#
_symmetry.space_group_name_H-M   'P 1'
#
loop_
_entity.id
_entity.type
_entity.pdbx_description
1 polymer ?
#
loop_
_entity_poly.entity_id
_entity_poly.type
_entity_poly.pdbx_seq_one_letter_code
_entity_poly.pdbx_strand_id
1 'polypeptide(L)'
;MKTALSLSTPEEWETAGRLRADFREVRIDLIRDEDTALRLMKLCNEYAKSVKSAESSESATATLTAMPTAYAATSARYACADFDDTQPCERIPTIATIRSRKEGGEFDGGIGDWHLAIKPWLNSACDYIDVEEQFSPLAEEIHSYGKKIIASVHMNRMPGLSELSNIEKRLRSYGDIVKIVVAPGSMSDAADFVKFTADAQKPIITSIMGS
;
A
#
# COMPACT_ATOMS: atom_id res chain seq x y z
N MET A 1 3.12 -10.03 -12.06
CA MET A 1 3.81 -8.96 -11.32
C MET A 1 2.76 -7.92 -10.97
N LYS A 2 2.70 -7.45 -9.73
CA LYS A 2 1.80 -6.37 -9.31
C LYS A 2 2.58 -5.06 -9.19
N THR A 3 1.93 -3.94 -9.47
CA THR A 3 2.49 -2.58 -9.47
C THR A 3 1.99 -1.80 -8.26
N ALA A 4 2.88 -1.04 -7.63
CA ALA A 4 2.52 -0.11 -6.58
C ALA A 4 2.98 1.28 -6.98
N LEU A 5 2.13 2.29 -6.81
CA LEU A 5 2.51 3.68 -7.01
C LEU A 5 2.59 4.38 -5.66
N SER A 6 3.78 4.88 -5.34
CA SER A 6 4.01 5.75 -4.19
C SER A 6 3.45 7.13 -4.46
N LEU A 7 2.72 7.67 -3.50
CA LEU A 7 2.01 8.94 -3.61
C LEU A 7 2.01 9.69 -2.29
N SER A 8 1.89 11.00 -2.37
CA SER A 8 1.84 11.95 -1.27
C SER A 8 0.76 13.02 -1.47
N THR A 9 0.10 13.05 -2.63
CA THR A 9 -0.97 14.00 -2.95
C THR A 9 -2.25 13.33 -3.48
N PRO A 10 -3.42 13.98 -3.38
CA PRO A 10 -4.67 13.50 -3.99
C PRO A 10 -4.60 13.39 -5.52
N GLU A 11 -3.83 14.23 -6.20
CA GLU A 11 -3.68 14.18 -7.66
C GLU A 11 -2.94 12.90 -8.09
N GLU A 12 -1.96 12.47 -7.30
CA GLU A 12 -1.26 11.19 -7.49
C GLU A 12 -2.17 10.00 -7.20
N TRP A 13 -3.10 10.11 -6.25
CA TRP A 13 -4.13 9.10 -5.98
C TRP A 13 -5.03 8.82 -7.20
N GLU A 14 -5.51 9.88 -7.83
CA GLU A 14 -6.32 9.78 -9.06
C GLU A 14 -5.48 9.24 -10.22
N THR A 15 -4.23 9.67 -10.33
CA THR A 15 -3.29 9.13 -11.32
C THR A 15 -3.09 7.63 -11.15
N ALA A 16 -2.94 7.13 -9.93
CA ALA A 16 -2.84 5.70 -9.69
C ALA A 16 -4.10 4.93 -10.08
N GLY A 17 -5.28 5.53 -9.93
CA GLY A 17 -6.53 4.97 -10.43
C GLY A 17 -6.57 4.88 -11.95
N ARG A 18 -6.23 5.98 -12.63
CA ARG A 18 -6.18 6.04 -14.10
C ARG A 18 -5.18 5.07 -14.71
N LEU A 19 -4.03 4.88 -14.06
CA LEU A 19 -3.00 3.95 -14.48
C LEU A 19 -3.29 2.49 -14.09
N ARG A 20 -4.43 2.22 -13.43
CA ARG A 20 -4.81 0.88 -12.94
C ARG A 20 -3.72 0.22 -12.11
N ALA A 21 -3.08 0.98 -11.22
CA ALA A 21 -2.09 0.43 -10.30
C ALA A 21 -2.72 -0.67 -9.43
N ASP A 22 -1.97 -1.75 -9.17
CA ASP A 22 -2.45 -2.83 -8.30
C ASP A 22 -2.48 -2.41 -6.82
N PHE A 23 -1.66 -1.42 -6.44
CA PHE A 23 -1.59 -0.85 -5.09
C PHE A 23 -1.32 0.66 -5.13
N ARG A 24 -1.79 1.35 -4.09
CA ARG A 24 -1.42 2.72 -3.75
C ARG A 24 -0.59 2.72 -2.48
N GLU A 25 0.61 3.31 -2.50
CA GLU A 25 1.42 3.52 -1.29
C GLU A 25 1.38 4.99 -0.89
N VAL A 26 0.68 5.32 0.19
CA VAL A 26 0.63 6.67 0.74
C VAL A 26 1.86 6.91 1.60
N ARG A 27 2.75 7.78 1.11
CA ARG A 27 3.95 8.27 1.79
C ARG A 27 3.60 9.41 2.72
N ILE A 28 3.12 9.04 3.90
CA ILE A 28 2.66 9.97 4.94
C ILE A 28 3.80 10.89 5.40
N ASP A 29 5.04 10.37 5.42
CA ASP A 29 6.22 11.17 5.77
C ASP A 29 6.49 12.34 4.82
N LEU A 30 5.94 12.32 3.60
CA LEU A 30 6.10 13.39 2.62
C LEU A 30 4.94 14.40 2.62
N ILE A 31 3.86 14.13 3.36
CA ILE A 31 2.70 15.01 3.45
C ILE A 31 3.04 16.21 4.35
N ARG A 32 2.87 17.42 3.83
CA ARG A 32 3.31 18.66 4.50
C ARG A 32 2.25 19.34 5.35
N ASP A 33 0.98 19.03 5.08
CA ASP A 33 -0.15 19.72 5.69
C ASP A 33 -1.28 18.74 6.05
N GLU A 34 -2.04 19.13 7.07
CA GLU A 34 -3.13 18.32 7.63
C GLU A 34 -4.29 18.15 6.64
N ASP A 35 -4.58 19.17 5.83
CA ASP A 35 -5.66 19.14 4.84
C ASP A 35 -5.42 18.05 3.78
N THR A 36 -4.19 17.93 3.29
CA THR A 36 -3.77 16.89 2.35
C THR A 36 -3.91 15.51 2.98
N ALA A 37 -3.45 15.33 4.23
CA ALA A 37 -3.60 14.06 4.95
C ALA A 37 -5.08 13.67 5.13
N LEU A 38 -5.92 14.62 5.53
CA LEU A 38 -7.37 14.41 5.68
C LEU A 38 -8.04 14.04 4.37
N ARG A 39 -7.66 14.69 3.26
CA ARG A 39 -8.19 14.35 1.92
C ARG A 39 -7.80 12.94 1.49
N LEU A 40 -6.54 12.54 1.68
CA LEU A 40 -6.09 11.20 1.34
C LEU A 40 -6.77 10.12 2.21
N MET A 41 -6.93 10.37 3.51
CA MET A 41 -7.69 9.47 4.39
C MET A 41 -9.16 9.37 3.98
N LYS A 42 -9.77 10.48 3.57
CA LYS A 42 -11.15 10.50 3.05
C LYS A 42 -11.26 9.67 1.78
N LEU A 43 -10.34 9.82 0.83
CA LEU A 43 -10.29 9.02 -0.39
C LEU A 43 -10.14 7.52 -0.06
N CYS A 44 -9.26 7.15 0.87
CA CYS A 44 -9.14 5.75 1.33
C CYS A 44 -10.50 5.20 1.81
N ASN A 45 -11.23 5.99 2.60
CA ASN A 45 -12.49 5.58 3.23
C ASN A 45 -13.68 5.56 2.25
N GLU A 46 -13.77 6.53 1.33
CA GLU A 46 -14.87 6.62 0.36
C GLU A 46 -14.87 5.42 -0.58
N TYR A 47 -13.70 5.03 -1.08
CA TYR A 47 -13.54 3.83 -1.92
C TYR A 47 -13.87 2.54 -1.17
N ALA A 48 -13.64 2.49 0.15
CA ALA A 48 -14.02 1.31 0.94
C ALA A 48 -15.53 1.20 1.15
N LYS A 49 -16.25 2.33 1.20
CA LYS A 49 -17.72 2.36 1.31
C LYS A 49 -18.39 1.95 0.01
N SER A 50 -17.90 2.42 -1.14
CA SER A 50 -18.49 2.08 -2.45
C SER A 50 -18.46 0.58 -2.75
N VAL A 51 -17.37 -0.12 -2.37
CA VAL A 51 -17.26 -1.58 -2.54
C VAL A 51 -18.25 -2.33 -1.67
N LYS A 52 -18.34 -1.97 -0.37
CA LYS A 52 -19.29 -2.62 0.55
C LYS A 52 -20.75 -2.44 0.11
N SER A 53 -21.10 -1.28 -0.44
CA SER A 53 -22.44 -1.08 -1.01
C SER A 53 -22.68 -1.95 -2.25
N ALA A 54 -21.69 -2.10 -3.13
CA ALA A 54 -21.80 -2.94 -4.33
C ALA A 54 -21.98 -4.44 -3.97
N GLU A 55 -21.15 -4.96 -3.07
CA GLU A 55 -21.23 -6.37 -2.60
C GLU A 55 -22.57 -6.69 -1.92
N SER A 56 -23.12 -5.74 -1.15
CA SER A 56 -24.44 -5.91 -0.51
C SER A 56 -25.60 -5.92 -1.51
N SER A 57 -25.42 -5.31 -2.68
CA SER A 57 -26.44 -5.25 -3.74
C SER A 57 -26.41 -6.46 -4.68
N GLU A 58 -25.24 -7.06 -4.93
CA GLU A 58 -25.12 -8.29 -5.75
C GLU A 58 -25.65 -9.54 -5.03
N SER A 59 -25.67 -9.53 -3.69
CA SER A 59 -26.30 -10.58 -2.87
C SER A 59 -27.84 -10.57 -2.94
N ALA A 60 -28.45 -9.49 -3.43
CA ALA A 60 -29.90 -9.29 -3.42
C ALA A 60 -30.61 -9.57 -4.77
N THR A 61 -29.89 -9.89 -5.85
CA THR A 61 -30.48 -10.08 -7.18
C THR A 61 -30.46 -11.55 -7.63
N ALA A 62 -31.31 -12.34 -6.98
CA ALA A 62 -32.00 -13.44 -7.64
C ALA A 62 -33.50 -13.18 -7.57
N THR A 63 -34.14 -13.16 -8.75
CA THR A 63 -35.59 -13.02 -9.02
C THR A 63 -36.13 -11.58 -9.04
N LEU A 64 -36.24 -10.99 -10.24
CA LEU A 64 -37.51 -10.52 -10.81
C LEU A 64 -37.34 -9.90 -12.21
N THR A 65 -38.26 -10.30 -13.08
CA THR A 65 -38.41 -10.02 -14.51
C THR A 65 -38.92 -8.59 -14.80
N ALA A 66 -38.31 -7.95 -15.80
CA ALA A 66 -38.78 -6.92 -16.75
C ALA A 66 -39.77 -5.81 -16.33
N MET A 67 -39.35 -4.54 -16.48
CA MET A 67 -39.83 -3.53 -17.46
C MET A 67 -39.20 -2.13 -17.19
N PRO A 68 -39.05 -1.26 -18.21
CA PRO A 68 -38.20 -0.08 -18.13
C PRO A 68 -38.99 1.16 -17.66
N THR A 69 -38.47 1.88 -16.67
CA THR A 69 -38.87 3.27 -16.42
C THR A 69 -37.64 4.09 -16.13
N ALA A 70 -37.41 5.05 -17.03
CA ALA A 70 -36.42 6.10 -16.89
C ALA A 70 -36.76 6.95 -15.67
N TYR A 71 -35.84 7.06 -14.71
CA TYR A 71 -35.78 8.20 -13.79
C TYR A 71 -34.35 8.39 -13.28
N ALA A 72 -33.98 9.66 -13.16
CA ALA A 72 -32.64 10.19 -13.06
C ALA A 72 -31.77 9.63 -11.92
N ALA A 73 -30.54 9.27 -12.25
CA ALA A 73 -29.41 9.32 -11.34
C ALA A 73 -28.35 10.26 -11.93
N THR A 74 -28.40 11.52 -11.49
CA THR A 74 -27.38 12.52 -11.77
C THR A 74 -26.35 12.42 -10.64
N SER A 75 -25.30 11.63 -10.83
CA SER A 75 -24.11 11.68 -9.97
C SER A 75 -22.88 11.16 -10.71
N ALA A 76 -21.90 12.07 -10.85
CA ALA A 76 -20.53 11.84 -11.29
C ALA A 76 -20.34 11.15 -12.65
N ARG A 77 -20.65 11.87 -13.74
CA ARG A 77 -20.02 11.59 -15.04
C ARG A 77 -18.60 12.14 -15.01
N TYR A 78 -17.63 11.31 -14.64
CA TYR A 78 -16.24 11.55 -15.05
C TYR A 78 -16.15 11.13 -16.52
N ALA A 79 -15.95 12.10 -17.40
CA ALA A 79 -15.79 11.86 -18.83
C ALA A 79 -14.42 11.21 -19.08
N CYS A 80 -14.42 9.90 -19.27
CA CYS A 80 -13.32 9.16 -19.87
C CYS A 80 -13.77 8.79 -21.29
N ALA A 81 -13.37 9.58 -22.29
CA ALA A 81 -13.46 9.10 -23.66
C ALA A 81 -12.40 8.01 -23.84
N ASP A 82 -12.83 6.88 -24.38
CA ASP A 82 -12.04 5.69 -24.73
C ASP A 82 -11.48 4.92 -23.54
N PHE A 83 -12.26 4.00 -22.96
CA PHE A 83 -11.89 2.66 -22.43
C PHE A 83 -13.10 2.14 -21.64
N ASP A 84 -13.63 0.98 -22.04
CA ASP A 84 -14.82 0.31 -21.51
C ASP A 84 -15.21 0.64 -20.04
N ASP A 85 -16.16 1.56 -19.88
CA ASP A 85 -16.71 2.08 -18.61
C ASP A 85 -17.58 1.06 -17.86
N THR A 86 -17.72 -0.17 -18.37
CA THR A 86 -18.62 -1.18 -17.78
C THR A 86 -17.94 -2.05 -16.71
N GLN A 87 -16.63 -1.94 -16.53
CA GLN A 87 -15.92 -2.69 -15.50
C GLN A 87 -16.03 -1.97 -14.14
N PRO A 88 -16.60 -2.60 -13.10
CA PRO A 88 -16.65 -1.99 -11.78
C PRO A 88 -15.23 -1.63 -11.35
N CYS A 89 -15.05 -0.39 -10.87
CA CYS A 89 -13.77 0.09 -10.36
C CYS A 89 -13.40 -0.71 -9.11
N GLU A 90 -12.68 -1.82 -9.29
CA GLU A 90 -12.16 -2.62 -8.20
C GLU A 90 -11.34 -1.71 -7.28
N ARG A 91 -11.61 -1.79 -5.97
CA ARG A 91 -10.86 -1.01 -4.98
C ARG A 91 -9.40 -1.42 -5.02
N ILE A 92 -8.55 -0.46 -5.36
CA ILE A 92 -7.10 -0.59 -5.30
C ILE A 92 -6.67 -0.64 -3.83
N PRO A 93 -6.05 -1.72 -3.34
CA PRO A 93 -5.57 -1.81 -1.96
C PRO A 93 -4.53 -0.73 -1.65
N THR A 94 -4.58 -0.21 -0.42
CA THR A 94 -3.74 0.91 0.00
C THR A 94 -2.75 0.50 1.10
N ILE A 95 -1.51 0.96 0.95
CA ILE A 95 -0.40 0.83 1.89
C ILE A 95 -0.16 2.20 2.54
N ALA A 96 -0.17 2.27 3.87
CA ALA A 96 0.24 3.45 4.61
C ALA A 96 1.71 3.31 5.03
N THR A 97 2.54 4.29 4.66
CA THR A 97 3.98 4.28 4.91
C THR A 97 4.41 5.58 5.58
N ILE A 98 5.02 5.48 6.77
CA ILE A 98 5.78 6.58 7.39
C ILE A 98 7.24 6.13 7.41
N ARG A 99 8.01 6.58 6.41
CA ARG A 99 9.42 6.18 6.25
C ARG A 99 10.34 7.10 7.06
N SER A 100 11.22 6.51 7.85
CA SER A 100 12.18 7.24 8.67
C SER A 100 13.35 7.78 7.85
N ARG A 101 14.03 8.81 8.37
CA ARG A 101 15.26 9.35 7.78
C ARG A 101 16.37 8.32 7.65
N LYS A 102 16.44 7.33 8.55
CA LYS A 102 17.42 6.23 8.49
C LYS A 102 17.23 5.37 7.24
N GLU A 103 15.99 5.28 6.74
CA GLU A 103 15.60 4.51 5.57
C GLU A 103 15.21 5.40 4.37
N GLY A 104 15.71 6.64 4.35
CA GLY A 104 15.57 7.57 3.22
C GLY A 104 14.21 8.24 3.09
N GLY A 105 13.41 8.25 4.15
CA GLY A 105 12.21 9.07 4.26
C GLY A 105 12.46 10.39 4.99
N GLU A 106 11.40 11.06 5.41
CA GLU A 106 11.50 12.36 6.08
C GLU A 106 11.16 12.35 7.57
N PHE A 107 10.60 11.24 8.07
CA PHE A 107 10.22 11.11 9.47
C PHE A 107 11.45 10.98 10.39
N ASP A 108 11.51 11.85 11.42
CA ASP A 108 12.66 11.94 12.34
C ASP A 108 12.27 11.65 13.81
N GLY A 109 11.04 11.17 14.04
CA GLY A 109 10.52 10.89 15.38
C GLY A 109 10.89 9.50 15.92
N GLY A 110 10.59 9.28 17.19
CA GLY A 110 10.71 7.97 17.83
C GLY A 110 9.49 7.08 17.59
N ILE A 111 9.48 5.90 18.23
CA ILE A 111 8.35 4.95 18.15
C ILE A 111 7.02 5.57 18.62
N GLY A 112 7.05 6.42 19.64
CA GLY A 112 5.85 7.11 20.15
C GLY A 112 5.30 8.13 19.14
N ASP A 113 6.17 8.92 18.52
CA ASP A 113 5.76 9.89 17.49
C ASP A 113 5.23 9.17 16.24
N TRP A 114 5.86 8.05 15.88
CA TRP A 114 5.44 7.23 14.75
C TRP A 114 4.06 6.64 15.01
N HIS A 115 3.82 6.14 16.22
CA HIS A 115 2.53 5.62 16.66
C HIS A 115 1.43 6.68 16.60
N LEU A 116 1.70 7.89 17.10
CA LEU A 116 0.76 9.01 17.01
C LEU A 116 0.43 9.37 15.56
N ALA A 117 1.43 9.38 14.68
CA ALA A 117 1.27 9.72 13.27
C ALA A 117 0.53 8.64 12.47
N ILE A 118 0.75 7.35 12.76
CA ILE A 118 0.10 6.26 12.02
C ILE A 118 -1.34 5.99 12.50
N LYS A 119 -1.67 6.30 13.75
CA LYS A 119 -2.95 5.94 14.38
C LYS A 119 -4.20 6.37 13.59
N PRO A 120 -4.27 7.56 12.96
CA PRO A 120 -5.39 7.92 12.09
C PRO A 120 -5.57 6.96 10.90
N TRP A 121 -4.47 6.43 10.38
CA TRP A 121 -4.45 5.50 9.24
C TRP A 121 -4.76 4.06 9.66
N LEU A 122 -4.48 3.66 10.90
CA LEU A 122 -4.97 2.40 11.45
C LEU A 122 -6.50 2.35 11.52
N ASN A 123 -7.14 3.51 11.74
CA ASN A 123 -8.59 3.65 11.76
C ASN A 123 -9.20 3.92 10.38
N SER A 124 -8.39 4.18 9.35
CA SER A 124 -8.84 4.36 7.99
C SER A 124 -9.03 3.02 7.28
N ALA A 125 -9.53 3.06 6.04
CA ALA A 125 -9.62 1.88 5.20
C ALA A 125 -8.30 1.54 4.47
N CYS A 126 -7.13 1.85 5.02
CA CYS A 126 -5.88 1.27 4.54
C CYS A 126 -5.86 -0.24 4.79
N ASP A 127 -5.23 -1.00 3.89
CA ASP A 127 -5.17 -2.47 3.94
C ASP A 127 -3.86 -2.96 4.54
N TYR A 128 -2.76 -2.24 4.25
CA TYR A 128 -1.42 -2.56 4.69
C TYR A 128 -0.77 -1.38 5.40
N ILE A 129 0.08 -1.67 6.37
CA ILE A 129 0.99 -0.71 7.00
C ILE A 129 2.42 -1.16 6.69
N ASP A 130 3.24 -0.27 6.14
CA ASP A 130 4.68 -0.49 5.98
C ASP A 130 5.39 -0.15 7.30
N VAL A 131 6.08 -1.14 7.87
CA VAL A 131 6.67 -1.09 9.22
C VAL A 131 8.15 -1.48 9.16
N GLU A 132 9.00 -0.49 9.41
CA GLU A 132 10.43 -0.68 9.63
C GLU A 132 10.69 -1.42 10.95
N GLU A 133 11.83 -2.11 11.05
CA GLU A 133 12.16 -2.95 12.21
C GLU A 133 12.11 -2.20 13.56
N GLN A 134 12.55 -0.94 13.58
CA GLN A 134 12.54 -0.10 14.77
C GLN A 134 11.12 0.20 15.31
N PHE A 135 10.08 -0.01 14.49
CA PHE A 135 8.67 0.16 14.86
C PHE A 135 7.94 -1.18 15.04
N SER A 136 8.63 -2.31 14.89
CA SER A 136 8.08 -3.66 15.08
C SER A 136 7.41 -3.93 16.44
N PRO A 137 7.75 -3.26 17.57
CA PRO A 137 6.99 -3.45 18.81
C PRO A 137 5.50 -3.08 18.72
N LEU A 138 5.08 -2.35 17.67
CA LEU A 138 3.68 -1.99 17.43
C LEU A 138 2.92 -3.03 16.59
N ALA A 139 3.57 -4.13 16.16
CA ALA A 139 2.98 -5.08 15.22
C ALA A 139 1.68 -5.73 15.74
N GLU A 140 1.66 -6.16 17.00
CA GLU A 140 0.46 -6.76 17.61
C GLU A 140 -0.72 -5.77 17.65
N GLU A 141 -0.43 -4.50 17.96
CA GLU A 141 -1.46 -3.45 17.94
C GLU A 141 -1.98 -3.26 16.51
N ILE A 142 -1.09 -3.13 15.52
CA ILE A 142 -1.48 -2.95 14.11
C ILE A 142 -2.37 -4.11 13.64
N HIS A 143 -2.02 -5.36 13.98
CA HIS A 143 -2.84 -6.53 13.69
C HIS A 143 -4.19 -6.49 14.40
N SER A 144 -4.29 -5.93 15.62
CA SER A 144 -5.57 -5.77 16.34
C SER A 144 -6.56 -4.83 15.63
N TYR A 145 -6.07 -3.93 14.77
CA TYR A 145 -6.90 -3.11 13.86
C TYR A 145 -7.28 -3.85 12.56
N GLY A 146 -6.92 -5.13 12.43
CA GLY A 146 -7.20 -5.94 11.25
C GLY A 146 -6.36 -5.54 10.02
N LYS A 147 -5.24 -4.83 10.22
CA LYS A 147 -4.32 -4.44 9.14
C LYS A 147 -3.30 -5.54 8.89
N LYS A 148 -2.78 -5.61 7.66
CA LYS A 148 -1.60 -6.42 7.34
C LYS A 148 -0.34 -5.58 7.42
N ILE A 149 0.77 -6.20 7.77
CA ILE A 149 2.07 -5.55 7.89
C ILE A 149 2.97 -5.93 6.71
N ILE A 150 3.50 -4.92 6.04
CA ILE A 150 4.68 -5.04 5.18
C ILE A 150 5.89 -4.70 6.05
N ALA A 151 6.62 -5.73 6.50
CA ALA A 151 7.84 -5.54 7.29
C ALA A 151 8.99 -5.18 6.35
N SER A 152 9.50 -3.95 6.46
CA SER A 152 10.44 -3.41 5.50
C SER A 152 11.82 -3.10 6.07
N VAL A 153 12.82 -3.11 5.18
CA VAL A 153 14.15 -2.54 5.41
C VAL A 153 14.70 -1.95 4.11
N HIS A 154 15.31 -0.76 4.22
CA HIS A 154 16.05 -0.10 3.16
C HIS A 154 17.53 -0.02 3.52
N MET A 155 18.39 -0.54 2.65
CA MET A 155 19.85 -0.57 2.82
C MET A 155 20.53 0.10 1.63
N ASN A 156 21.52 0.94 1.90
CA ASN A 156 22.34 1.60 0.88
C ASN A 156 23.49 0.72 0.36
N ARG A 157 23.41 -0.58 0.59
CA ARG A 157 24.37 -1.60 0.12
C ARG A 157 23.66 -2.92 -0.14
N MET A 158 24.33 -3.82 -0.84
CA MET A 158 23.93 -5.23 -0.93
C MET A 158 24.43 -6.02 0.29
N PRO A 159 23.54 -6.59 1.11
CA PRO A 159 23.91 -7.61 2.09
C PRO A 159 24.29 -8.94 1.43
N GLY A 160 25.16 -9.72 2.07
CA GLY A 160 25.46 -11.07 1.61
C GLY A 160 24.26 -12.02 1.76
N LEU A 161 24.23 -13.15 1.05
CA LEU A 161 23.10 -14.09 1.06
C LEU A 161 22.69 -14.60 2.45
N SER A 162 23.65 -14.85 3.34
CA SER A 162 23.38 -15.24 4.72
C SER A 162 22.73 -14.10 5.52
N GLU A 163 23.17 -12.87 5.29
CA GLU A 163 22.58 -11.68 5.91
C GLU A 163 21.16 -11.44 5.38
N LEU A 164 20.92 -11.56 4.07
CA LEU A 164 19.57 -11.51 3.48
C LEU A 164 18.62 -12.52 4.11
N SER A 165 19.07 -13.77 4.29
CA SER A 165 18.28 -14.82 4.91
C SER A 165 17.92 -14.49 6.37
N ASN A 166 18.84 -13.87 7.10
CA ASN A 166 18.60 -13.45 8.48
C ASN A 166 17.67 -12.23 8.56
N ILE A 167 17.82 -11.28 7.64
CA ILE A 167 16.92 -10.13 7.49
C ILE A 167 15.51 -10.64 7.19
N GLU A 168 15.33 -11.54 6.22
CA GLU A 168 14.01 -12.10 5.90
C GLU A 168 13.38 -12.76 7.14
N LYS A 169 14.11 -13.63 7.84
CA LYS A 169 13.61 -14.29 9.06
C LYS A 169 13.13 -13.30 10.11
N ARG A 170 13.89 -12.22 10.32
CA ARG A 170 13.57 -11.18 11.29
C ARG A 170 12.35 -10.37 10.85
N LEU A 171 12.27 -9.94 9.59
CA LEU A 171 11.10 -9.23 9.07
C LEU A 171 9.84 -10.12 9.09
N ARG A 172 9.97 -11.42 8.79
CA ARG A 172 8.87 -12.40 8.90
C ARG A 172 8.36 -12.61 10.32
N SER A 173 9.13 -12.30 11.36
CA SER A 173 8.68 -12.53 12.73
C SER A 173 7.58 -11.55 13.16
N TYR A 174 7.41 -10.44 12.43
CA TYR A 174 6.38 -9.43 12.73
C TYR A 174 5.57 -8.98 11.49
N GLY A 175 6.04 -9.26 10.27
CA GLY A 175 5.36 -8.89 9.02
C GLY A 175 4.67 -10.05 8.31
N ASP A 176 3.54 -9.73 7.68
CA ASP A 176 2.83 -10.64 6.78
C ASP A 176 3.57 -10.78 5.44
N ILE A 177 4.11 -9.66 4.94
CA ILE A 177 4.90 -9.56 3.72
C ILE A 177 6.23 -8.93 4.06
N VAL A 178 7.33 -9.51 3.57
CA VAL A 178 8.67 -8.92 3.73
C VAL A 178 8.95 -7.98 2.56
N LYS A 179 9.54 -6.81 2.84
CA LYS A 179 10.03 -5.85 1.84
C LYS A 179 11.51 -5.56 2.08
N ILE A 180 12.37 -5.96 1.15
CA ILE A 180 13.81 -5.70 1.23
C ILE A 180 14.19 -4.79 0.06
N VAL A 181 14.77 -3.64 0.38
CA VAL A 181 15.21 -2.67 -0.61
C VAL A 181 16.70 -2.42 -0.43
N VAL A 182 17.50 -2.69 -1.46
CA VAL A 182 18.98 -2.67 -1.38
C VAL A 182 19.59 -1.84 -2.50
N ALA A 183 20.84 -1.43 -2.36
CA ALA A 183 21.64 -0.84 -3.43
C ALA A 183 22.79 -1.79 -3.81
N PRO A 184 22.66 -2.57 -4.89
CA PRO A 184 23.73 -3.40 -5.45
C PRO A 184 24.97 -2.58 -5.81
N GLY A 185 26.15 -3.11 -5.50
CA GLY A 185 27.42 -2.52 -5.95
C GLY A 185 27.85 -3.00 -7.33
N SER A 186 27.18 -4.02 -7.87
CA SER A 186 27.50 -4.63 -9.16
C SER A 186 26.27 -5.32 -9.80
N MET A 187 26.39 -5.69 -11.08
CA MET A 187 25.35 -6.51 -11.74
C MET A 187 25.28 -7.93 -11.14
N SER A 188 26.40 -8.44 -10.61
CA SER A 188 26.42 -9.75 -9.93
C SER A 188 25.59 -9.69 -8.65
N ASP A 189 25.73 -8.62 -7.86
CA ASP A 189 24.95 -8.37 -6.66
C ASP A 189 23.44 -8.32 -6.99
N ALA A 190 23.07 -7.64 -8.08
CA ALA A 190 21.70 -7.58 -8.56
C ALA A 190 21.17 -8.96 -8.96
N ALA A 191 21.97 -9.77 -9.66
CA ALA A 191 21.61 -11.12 -10.04
C ALA A 191 21.43 -12.05 -8.81
N ASP A 192 22.31 -11.94 -7.82
CA ASP A 192 22.20 -12.67 -6.55
C ASP A 192 20.93 -12.26 -5.80
N PHE A 193 20.57 -10.98 -5.82
CA PHE A 193 19.34 -10.50 -5.19
C PHE A 193 18.09 -11.03 -5.89
N VAL A 194 18.06 -11.05 -7.23
CA VAL A 194 16.97 -11.64 -8.01
C VAL A 194 16.84 -13.14 -7.75
N LYS A 195 17.96 -13.86 -7.65
CA LYS A 195 17.96 -15.28 -7.28
C LYS A 195 17.38 -15.48 -5.88
N PHE A 196 17.81 -14.69 -4.91
CA PHE A 196 17.25 -14.70 -3.56
C PHE A 196 15.73 -14.48 -3.58
N THR A 197 15.22 -13.53 -4.36
CA THR A 197 13.78 -13.31 -4.55
C THR A 197 13.08 -14.53 -5.15
N ALA A 198 13.67 -15.15 -6.16
CA ALA A 198 13.10 -16.31 -6.84
C ALA A 198 13.03 -17.57 -5.95
N ASP A 199 13.97 -17.71 -5.02
CA ASP A 199 14.05 -18.84 -4.08
C ASP A 199 13.12 -18.67 -2.87
N ALA A 200 12.52 -17.48 -2.69
CA ALA A 200 11.66 -17.17 -1.55
C ALA A 200 10.39 -18.03 -1.52
N GLN A 201 10.15 -18.70 -0.39
CA GLN A 201 9.01 -19.64 -0.21
C GLN A 201 7.70 -18.95 0.19
N LYS A 202 7.76 -17.67 0.54
CA LYS A 202 6.63 -16.84 0.96
C LYS A 202 6.65 -15.50 0.22
N PRO A 203 5.50 -14.81 0.07
CA PRO A 203 5.45 -13.53 -0.64
C PRO A 203 6.47 -12.51 -0.12
N ILE A 204 7.37 -12.06 -0.99
CA ILE A 204 8.41 -11.07 -0.69
C ILE A 204 8.38 -9.95 -1.74
N ILE A 205 8.63 -8.73 -1.30
CA ILE A 205 8.85 -7.56 -2.12
C ILE A 205 10.34 -7.29 -2.09
N THR A 206 10.98 -7.29 -3.26
CA THR A 206 12.40 -6.94 -3.38
C THR A 206 12.54 -5.80 -4.37
N SER A 207 13.29 -4.77 -4.00
CA SER A 207 13.56 -3.63 -4.87
C SER A 207 15.04 -3.27 -4.84
N ILE A 208 15.55 -2.87 -6.00
CA ILE A 208 16.89 -2.33 -6.15
C ILE A 208 16.79 -0.80 -6.22
N MET A 209 17.65 -0.12 -5.47
CA MET A 209 17.87 1.33 -5.54
C MET A 209 19.20 1.61 -6.26
N GLY A 210 19.30 2.81 -6.83
CA GLY A 210 20.47 3.22 -7.61
C GLY A 210 20.25 3.08 -9.10
N SER A 211 21.14 3.70 -9.87
CA SER A 211 21.16 3.71 -11.34
C SER A 211 22.01 2.60 -11.91
#